data_AF-A0A7S1FGT3-F1
#
_entry.id   AF-A0A7S1FGT3-F1
#
_cell.length_a   1.000
_cell.length_b   1.000
_cell.length_c   1.000
_cell.angle_alpha   90.00
_cell.angle_beta   90.00
_cell.angle_gamma   90.00
#
_symmetry.space_group_name_H-M   'P 1'
#
loop_
_entity.id
_entity.type
_entity.pdbx_description
1 polymer ?
#
loop_
_entity_poly.entity_id
_entity_poly.type
_entity_poly.pdbx_seq_one_letter_code
_entity_poly.pdbx_strand_id
1 'polypeptide(L)'
;SDGPLLEGSFDLVVDKGTLDYIMCGAVGSAVDALDAMYKALVDDGVLLVVSIHPVSLLESLLAGCSALGFVQLGEWDFSAAGAVALRRVTRPCPWSDGREKTVTHFVATLDGHFAGSSPLLTEARETDIRQCFSCAPAGRLPLEAAHLAMFPSCEEQEEYPFELFLEDLRAQNGMSKCDSFS
;
A
#
# COMPACT_ATOMS: atom_id res chain seq x y z
N SER A 1 13.92 -11.01 20.84
CA SER A 1 14.48 -12.36 20.63
C SER A 1 13.44 -13.08 19.82
N ASP A 2 13.47 -12.89 18.51
CA ASP A 2 12.31 -13.17 17.68
C ASP A 2 12.63 -14.45 16.91
N GLY A 3 12.29 -15.57 17.53
CA GLY A 3 12.26 -16.85 16.84
C GLY A 3 11.17 -16.82 15.77
N PRO A 4 11.29 -17.61 14.70
CA PRO A 4 10.24 -17.74 13.71
C PRO A 4 8.91 -18.15 14.39
N LEU A 5 7.79 -17.61 13.90
CA LEU A 5 6.46 -18.02 14.34
C LEU A 5 6.35 -19.54 14.19
N LEU A 6 5.91 -20.22 15.25
CA LEU A 6 5.72 -21.65 15.22
C LEU A 6 4.58 -21.98 14.24
N GLU A 7 4.89 -22.75 13.20
CA GLU A 7 3.91 -23.15 12.20
C GLU A 7 2.75 -23.92 12.84
N GLY A 8 1.52 -23.69 12.40
CA GLY A 8 0.34 -24.45 12.83
C GLY A 8 0.08 -24.42 14.33
N SER A 9 0.38 -23.32 15.01
CA SER A 9 0.33 -23.23 16.48
C SER A 9 -0.81 -22.35 17.01
N PHE A 10 -1.53 -21.63 16.13
CA PHE A 10 -2.53 -20.66 16.55
C PHE A 10 -3.88 -20.89 15.88
N ASP A 11 -4.96 -20.87 16.68
CA ASP A 11 -6.35 -20.88 16.18
C ASP A 11 -6.82 -19.51 15.68
N LEU A 12 -6.23 -18.44 16.20
CA LEU A 12 -6.56 -17.06 15.88
C LEU A 12 -5.29 -16.20 15.81
N VAL A 13 -5.16 -15.44 14.73
CA VAL A 13 -4.22 -14.33 14.59
C VAL A 13 -5.04 -13.05 14.46
N VAL A 14 -4.70 -12.02 15.23
CA VAL A 14 -5.26 -10.69 15.09
C VAL A 14 -4.18 -9.78 14.56
N ASP A 15 -4.39 -9.27 13.36
CA ASP A 15 -3.50 -8.34 12.69
C ASP A 15 -4.14 -6.95 12.65
N LYS A 16 -3.36 -5.95 13.04
CA LYS A 16 -3.71 -4.56 12.83
C LYS A 16 -2.58 -3.92 12.05
N GLY A 17 -2.85 -3.61 10.79
CA GLY A 17 -1.95 -2.79 9.97
C GLY A 17 -1.24 -3.50 8.84
N THR A 18 -1.29 -4.84 8.69
CA THR A 18 -0.64 -5.47 7.52
C THR A 18 -1.25 -4.98 6.22
N LEU A 19 -2.57 -4.83 6.14
CA LEU A 19 -3.22 -4.22 4.98
C LEU A 19 -2.96 -2.71 4.86
N ASP A 20 -2.72 -2.01 5.97
CA ASP A 20 -2.32 -0.60 5.94
C ASP A 20 -0.89 -0.44 5.35
N TYR A 21 0.01 -1.39 5.63
CA TYR A 21 1.37 -1.40 5.04
C TYR A 21 1.37 -1.62 3.53
N ILE A 22 0.40 -2.37 2.98
CA ILE A 22 0.23 -2.51 1.52
C ILE A 22 0.05 -1.12 0.89
N MET A 23 -0.74 -0.27 1.54
CA MET A 23 -1.13 1.05 1.07
C MET A 23 0.03 2.05 1.13
N CYS A 24 0.97 1.86 2.05
CA CYS A 24 2.18 2.69 2.19
C CYS A 24 3.32 2.31 1.22
N GLY A 25 3.03 1.56 0.15
CA GLY A 25 4.02 1.13 -0.84
C GLY A 25 4.91 -0.05 -0.38
N ALA A 26 4.69 -0.59 0.82
CA ALA A 26 5.39 -1.76 1.33
C ALA A 26 4.68 -3.08 1.00
N VAL A 27 4.07 -3.16 -0.20
CA VAL A 27 3.23 -4.30 -0.65
C VAL A 27 3.96 -5.63 -0.50
N GLY A 28 5.24 -5.70 -0.87
CA GLY A 28 6.04 -6.93 -0.75
C GLY A 28 6.14 -7.41 0.70
N SER A 29 6.48 -6.51 1.63
CA SER A 29 6.62 -6.83 3.05
C SER A 29 5.29 -7.25 3.68
N ALA A 30 4.19 -6.62 3.28
CA ALA A 30 2.87 -6.98 3.77
C ALA A 30 2.41 -8.35 3.25
N VAL A 31 2.72 -8.67 1.99
CA VAL A 31 2.50 -10.02 1.43
C VAL A 31 3.31 -11.06 2.20
N ASP A 32 4.58 -10.77 2.54
CA ASP A 32 5.42 -11.66 3.33
C ASP A 32 4.88 -11.86 4.77
N ALA A 33 4.30 -10.81 5.36
CA ALA A 33 3.63 -10.89 6.66
C ALA A 33 2.35 -11.75 6.61
N LEU A 34 1.53 -11.60 5.55
CA LEU A 34 0.36 -12.45 5.32
C LEU A 34 0.74 -13.93 5.16
N ASP A 35 1.87 -14.24 4.52
CA ASP A 35 2.39 -15.61 4.42
C ASP A 35 2.79 -16.17 5.79
N ALA A 36 3.51 -15.39 6.58
CA ALA A 36 3.93 -15.78 7.92
C ALA A 36 2.71 -16.07 8.82
N MET A 37 1.67 -15.23 8.75
CA MET A 37 0.41 -15.44 9.48
C MET A 37 -0.34 -16.66 8.99
N TYR A 38 -0.41 -16.87 7.66
CA TYR A 38 -0.99 -18.08 7.09
C TYR A 38 -0.30 -19.33 7.64
N LYS A 39 1.03 -19.38 7.66
CA LYS A 39 1.81 -20.53 8.17
C LYS A 39 1.64 -20.75 9.67
N ALA A 40 1.54 -19.67 10.45
CA ALA A 40 1.37 -19.73 11.89
C ALA A 40 0.00 -20.31 12.32
N LEU A 41 -1.05 -20.10 11.51
CA LEU A 41 -2.38 -20.62 11.79
C LEU A 41 -2.47 -22.14 11.64
N VAL A 42 -3.29 -22.78 12.48
CA VAL A 42 -3.77 -24.15 12.25
C VAL A 42 -4.66 -24.21 11.01
N ASP A 43 -4.94 -25.42 10.52
CA ASP A 43 -5.99 -25.61 9.52
C ASP A 43 -7.34 -25.18 10.09
N ASP A 44 -8.14 -24.46 9.29
CA ASP A 44 -9.36 -23.75 9.71
C ASP A 44 -9.16 -22.63 10.75
N GLY A 45 -7.93 -22.29 11.09
CA GLY A 45 -7.60 -21.14 11.92
C GLY A 45 -8.03 -19.82 11.27
N VAL A 46 -8.25 -18.80 12.10
CA VAL A 46 -8.81 -17.51 11.67
C VAL A 46 -7.76 -16.40 11.75
N LEU A 47 -7.62 -15.63 10.68
CA LEU A 47 -6.94 -14.34 10.67
C LEU A 47 -8.00 -13.24 10.73
N LEU A 48 -8.01 -12.46 11.81
CA LEU A 48 -8.80 -11.23 11.89
C LEU A 48 -7.91 -10.05 11.52
N VAL A 49 -8.22 -9.38 10.43
CA VAL A 49 -7.47 -8.20 9.98
C VAL A 49 -8.27 -6.95 10.31
N VAL A 50 -7.61 -5.97 10.91
CA VAL A 50 -8.15 -4.64 11.21
C VAL A 50 -7.31 -3.60 10.48
N SER A 51 -7.97 -2.71 9.75
CA SER A 51 -7.35 -1.70 8.90
C SER A 51 -8.02 -0.35 9.10
N ILE A 52 -7.26 0.74 8.90
CA ILE A 52 -7.81 2.10 8.87
C ILE A 52 -8.61 2.39 7.58
N HIS A 53 -8.65 1.45 6.65
CA HIS A 53 -9.32 1.59 5.36
C HIS A 53 -10.73 0.99 5.37
N PRO A 54 -11.65 1.50 4.53
CA PRO A 54 -13.02 1.01 4.45
C PRO A 54 -13.08 -0.45 3.99
N VAL A 55 -14.08 -1.19 4.47
CA VAL A 55 -14.28 -2.61 4.16
C VAL A 55 -14.30 -2.88 2.65
N SER A 56 -14.93 -2.02 1.86
CA SER A 56 -15.01 -2.17 0.40
C SER A 56 -13.64 -2.24 -0.29
N LEU A 57 -12.64 -1.51 0.23
CA LEU A 57 -11.28 -1.58 -0.27
C LEU A 57 -10.59 -2.88 0.18
N LEU A 58 -10.81 -3.31 1.42
CA LEU A 58 -10.29 -4.58 1.94
C LEU A 58 -10.83 -5.76 1.14
N GLU A 59 -12.14 -5.78 0.86
CA GLU A 59 -12.77 -6.78 0.01
C GLU A 59 -12.17 -6.78 -1.40
N SER A 60 -11.96 -5.61 -1.99
CA SER A 60 -11.37 -5.49 -3.34
C SER A 60 -9.94 -6.06 -3.38
N LEU A 61 -9.14 -5.82 -2.35
CA LEU A 61 -7.80 -6.41 -2.20
C LEU A 61 -7.89 -7.94 -2.07
N LEU A 62 -8.87 -8.44 -1.31
CA LEU A 62 -9.01 -9.85 -1.01
C LEU A 62 -9.72 -10.66 -2.12
N ALA A 63 -10.53 -10.01 -2.98
CA ALA A 63 -11.37 -10.65 -3.99
C ALA A 63 -10.58 -11.43 -5.08
N GLY A 64 -9.29 -11.12 -5.29
CA GLY A 64 -8.40 -11.88 -6.16
C GLY A 64 -7.45 -12.81 -5.41
N CYS A 65 -7.44 -12.77 -4.09
CA CYS A 65 -6.46 -13.43 -3.22
C CYS A 65 -6.82 -14.88 -2.86
N SER A 66 -7.44 -15.61 -3.79
CA SER A 66 -7.57 -17.07 -3.66
C SER A 66 -6.21 -17.79 -3.54
N ALA A 67 -5.13 -17.09 -3.94
CA ALA A 67 -3.73 -17.46 -3.77
C ALA A 67 -3.17 -17.18 -2.35
N LEU A 68 -3.92 -16.58 -1.43
CA LEU A 68 -3.49 -16.45 -0.03
C LEU A 68 -3.95 -17.63 0.84
N GLY A 69 -4.77 -18.53 0.29
CA GLY A 69 -5.29 -19.67 1.05
C GLY A 69 -6.31 -19.29 2.12
N PHE A 70 -6.95 -18.12 2.01
CA PHE A 70 -8.00 -17.68 2.92
C PHE A 70 -9.39 -17.67 2.26
N VAL A 71 -10.42 -17.82 3.09
CA VAL A 71 -11.83 -17.60 2.74
C VAL A 71 -12.41 -16.61 3.75
N GLN A 72 -13.07 -15.56 3.27
CA GLN A 72 -13.73 -14.57 4.12
C GLN A 72 -14.91 -15.22 4.87
N LEU A 73 -14.94 -15.01 6.19
CA LEU A 73 -16.01 -15.45 7.09
C LEU A 73 -16.99 -14.33 7.43
N GLY A 74 -16.52 -13.09 7.47
CA GLY A 74 -17.32 -11.94 7.85
C GLY A 74 -16.50 -10.65 7.83
N GLU A 75 -17.22 -9.55 7.96
CA GLU A 75 -16.67 -8.20 7.90
C GLU A 75 -17.41 -7.26 8.86
N TRP A 76 -16.71 -6.21 9.27
CA TRP A 76 -17.22 -5.16 10.15
C TRP A 76 -16.75 -3.82 9.65
N ASP A 77 -17.71 -2.93 9.39
CA ASP A 77 -17.45 -1.55 9.03
C ASP A 77 -17.56 -0.66 10.27
N PHE A 78 -16.54 0.15 10.49
CA PHE A 78 -16.47 1.17 11.53
C PHE A 78 -16.32 2.53 10.84
N SER A 79 -16.81 3.61 11.46
CA SER A 79 -16.89 4.94 10.83
C SER A 79 -15.58 5.49 10.20
N ALA A 80 -14.42 4.93 10.54
CA ALA A 80 -13.12 5.27 9.96
C ALA A 80 -12.17 4.05 9.86
N ALA A 81 -12.69 2.82 9.85
CA ALA A 81 -11.87 1.60 9.83
C ALA A 81 -12.70 0.39 9.37
N GLY A 82 -12.04 -0.63 8.82
CA GLY A 82 -12.66 -1.88 8.42
C GLY A 82 -12.00 -3.06 9.12
N ALA A 83 -12.76 -4.12 9.35
CA ALA A 83 -12.21 -5.41 9.74
C ALA A 83 -12.79 -6.54 8.90
N VAL A 84 -11.97 -7.54 8.62
CA VAL A 84 -12.32 -8.74 7.86
C VAL A 84 -11.79 -9.98 8.57
N ALA A 85 -12.63 -10.99 8.74
CA ALA A 85 -12.24 -12.29 9.26
C ALA A 85 -12.01 -13.26 8.11
N LEU A 86 -10.85 -13.92 8.12
CA LEU A 86 -10.35 -14.79 7.07
C LEU A 86 -10.03 -16.16 7.65
N ARG A 87 -10.70 -17.21 7.19
CA ARG A 87 -10.38 -18.60 7.58
C ARG A 87 -9.32 -19.17 6.67
N ARG A 88 -8.26 -19.73 7.24
CA ARG A 88 -7.26 -20.51 6.51
C ARG A 88 -7.90 -21.77 5.94
N VAL A 89 -7.67 -22.02 4.65
CA VAL A 89 -8.09 -23.23 3.93
C VAL A 89 -6.86 -23.93 3.39
N THR A 90 -6.69 -25.19 3.77
CA THR A 90 -5.54 -26.02 3.37
C THR A 90 -5.54 -26.18 1.84
N ARG A 91 -4.59 -25.53 1.17
CA ARG A 91 -4.32 -25.68 -0.27
C ARG A 91 -2.84 -26.04 -0.49
N PRO A 92 -2.50 -26.81 -1.55
CA PRO A 92 -1.10 -27.01 -1.91
C PRO A 92 -0.44 -25.66 -2.17
N CYS A 93 0.70 -25.45 -1.49
CA CYS A 93 1.46 -24.21 -1.31
C CYS A 93 1.07 -23.07 -2.27
N PRO A 94 0.25 -22.11 -1.84
CA PRO A 94 -0.17 -20.99 -2.69
C PRO A 94 0.97 -20.03 -3.08
N TRP A 95 2.10 -20.08 -2.38
CA TRP A 95 3.04 -18.97 -2.29
C TRP A 95 4.32 -19.11 -3.14
N SER A 96 4.70 -20.31 -3.58
CA SER A 96 5.94 -20.51 -4.35
C SER A 96 5.90 -19.86 -5.74
N ASP A 97 4.72 -19.80 -6.37
CA ASP A 97 4.48 -19.10 -7.66
C ASP A 97 3.47 -17.93 -7.52
N GLY A 98 3.05 -17.65 -6.29
CA GLY A 98 1.91 -16.75 -5.98
C GLY A 98 2.31 -15.36 -5.53
N ARG A 99 3.47 -15.18 -4.88
CA ARG A 99 3.88 -13.89 -4.29
C ARG A 99 3.85 -12.75 -5.30
N GLU A 100 4.50 -12.91 -6.45
CA GLU A 100 4.56 -11.87 -7.48
C GLU A 100 3.17 -11.54 -8.01
N LYS A 101 2.33 -12.55 -8.26
CA LYS A 101 0.94 -12.36 -8.70
C LYS A 101 0.10 -11.62 -7.65
N THR A 102 0.26 -11.94 -6.37
CA THR A 102 -0.41 -11.26 -5.26
C THR A 102 0.04 -9.81 -5.17
N VAL A 103 1.35 -9.54 -5.26
CA VAL A 103 1.88 -8.17 -5.27
C VAL A 103 1.32 -7.39 -6.45
N THR A 104 1.37 -7.94 -7.67
CA THR A 104 0.80 -7.32 -8.86
C THR A 104 -0.70 -7.07 -8.72
N HIS A 105 -1.44 -8.02 -8.15
CA HIS A 105 -2.87 -7.86 -7.90
C HIS A 105 -3.15 -6.72 -6.92
N PHE A 106 -2.46 -6.68 -5.78
CA PHE A 106 -2.61 -5.61 -4.80
C PHE A 106 -2.29 -4.25 -5.41
N VAL A 107 -1.15 -4.12 -6.10
CA VAL A 107 -0.79 -2.86 -6.79
C VAL A 107 -1.88 -2.44 -7.77
N ALA A 108 -2.34 -3.35 -8.65
CA ALA A 108 -3.37 -3.02 -9.63
C ALA A 108 -4.72 -2.64 -9.00
N THR A 109 -5.12 -3.31 -7.91
CA THR A 109 -6.34 -2.99 -7.17
C THR A 109 -6.24 -1.62 -6.52
N LEU A 110 -5.10 -1.28 -5.93
CA LEU A 110 -4.87 0.04 -5.33
C LEU A 110 -4.84 1.14 -6.36
N ASP A 111 -4.09 0.96 -7.45
CA ASP A 111 -4.03 1.92 -8.54
C ASP A 111 -5.44 2.19 -9.10
N GLY A 112 -6.23 1.14 -9.32
CA GLY A 112 -7.62 1.26 -9.78
C GLY A 112 -8.51 1.99 -8.77
N HIS A 113 -8.40 1.66 -7.48
CA HIS A 113 -9.19 2.31 -6.43
C HIS A 113 -8.87 3.80 -6.31
N PHE A 114 -7.58 4.16 -6.26
CA PHE A 114 -7.15 5.54 -6.09
C PHE A 114 -7.36 6.39 -7.35
N ALA A 115 -7.17 5.82 -8.54
CA ALA A 115 -7.49 6.51 -9.79
C ALA A 115 -8.97 6.91 -9.85
N GLY A 116 -9.88 6.10 -9.30
CA GLY A 116 -11.32 6.38 -9.31
C GLY A 116 -11.83 7.20 -8.13
N SER A 117 -11.30 6.98 -6.92
CA SER A 117 -11.91 7.47 -5.67
C SER A 117 -11.27 8.76 -5.15
N SER A 118 -9.98 8.96 -5.41
CA SER A 118 -9.24 10.15 -5.01
C SER A 118 -8.08 10.39 -5.98
N PRO A 119 -8.38 10.82 -7.22
CA PRO A 119 -7.33 11.07 -8.20
C PRO A 119 -6.43 12.20 -7.70
N LEU A 120 -5.18 11.86 -7.37
CA LEU A 120 -4.12 12.83 -7.07
C LEU A 120 -4.00 13.87 -8.20
N LEU A 121 -4.19 13.42 -9.45
CA LEU A 121 -4.18 14.26 -10.64
C LEU A 121 -5.58 14.29 -11.28
N THR A 122 -6.38 15.29 -10.92
CA THR A 122 -7.64 15.59 -11.62
C THR A 122 -7.37 16.29 -12.95
N GLU A 123 -8.32 16.30 -13.90
CA GLU A 123 -8.17 17.06 -15.16
C GLU A 123 -7.85 18.55 -14.91
N ALA A 124 -8.46 19.14 -13.88
CA ALA A 124 -8.20 20.51 -13.48
C ALA A 124 -6.75 20.69 -12.99
N ARG A 125 -6.28 19.84 -12.06
CA ARG A 125 -4.89 19.89 -11.58
C ARG A 125 -3.89 19.64 -12.69
N GLU A 126 -4.16 18.68 -13.59
CA GLU A 126 -3.30 18.42 -14.74
C GLU A 126 -3.19 19.65 -15.65
N THR A 127 -4.31 20.31 -15.90
CA THR A 127 -4.35 21.55 -16.70
C THR A 127 -3.54 22.66 -16.04
N ASP A 128 -3.72 22.85 -14.73
CA ASP A 128 -3.00 23.87 -13.96
C ASP A 128 -1.49 23.62 -13.94
N ILE A 129 -1.07 22.36 -13.69
CA ILE A 129 0.34 21.96 -13.73
C ILE A 129 0.91 22.21 -15.14
N ARG A 130 0.24 21.74 -16.20
CA ARG A 130 0.67 21.97 -17.59
C ARG A 130 0.81 23.46 -17.88
N GLN A 131 -0.12 24.28 -17.40
CA GLN A 131 -0.06 25.72 -17.55
C GLN A 131 1.16 26.32 -16.85
N CYS A 132 1.42 25.94 -15.59
CA CYS A 132 2.60 26.38 -14.84
C CYS A 132 3.91 26.09 -15.58
N PHE A 133 4.08 24.88 -16.13
CA PHE A 133 5.28 24.53 -16.91
C PHE A 133 5.34 25.25 -18.26
N SER A 134 4.22 25.46 -18.94
CA SER A 134 4.18 26.15 -20.24
C SER A 134 4.55 27.63 -20.14
N CYS A 135 4.22 28.28 -19.02
CA CYS A 135 4.56 29.68 -18.72
C CYS A 135 5.99 29.84 -18.19
N ALA A 136 6.68 28.74 -17.87
CA ALA A 136 8.01 28.78 -17.29
C ALA A 136 9.09 29.03 -18.36
N PRO A 137 10.15 29.80 -18.04
CA PRO A 137 11.29 29.96 -18.93
C PRO A 137 11.89 28.60 -19.33
N ALA A 138 12.01 28.35 -20.63
CA ALA A 138 12.49 27.09 -21.20
C ALA A 138 11.69 25.83 -20.77
N GLY A 139 10.44 26.00 -20.29
CA GLY A 139 9.60 24.91 -19.82
C GLY A 139 10.09 24.26 -18.52
N ARG A 140 10.90 24.98 -17.72
CA ARG A 140 11.50 24.46 -16.49
C ARG A 140 11.10 25.31 -15.29
N LEU A 141 10.61 24.65 -14.25
CA LEU A 141 10.33 25.27 -12.96
C LEU A 141 11.48 25.00 -11.98
N PRO A 142 11.80 25.95 -11.09
CA PRO A 142 12.53 25.66 -9.86
C PRO A 142 11.84 24.53 -9.08
N LEU A 143 12.61 23.73 -8.33
CA LEU A 143 12.07 22.56 -7.62
C LEU A 143 11.01 22.95 -6.59
N GLU A 144 11.19 24.06 -5.86
CA GLU A 144 10.15 24.55 -4.93
C GLU A 144 8.85 24.92 -5.68
N ALA A 145 8.97 25.54 -6.85
CA ALA A 145 7.81 25.92 -7.66
C ALA A 145 7.09 24.70 -8.27
N ALA A 146 7.85 23.66 -8.63
CA ALA A 146 7.28 22.39 -9.07
C ALA A 146 6.55 21.67 -7.93
N HIS A 147 7.12 21.66 -6.71
CA HIS A 147 6.47 21.10 -5.52
C HIS A 147 5.16 21.84 -5.21
N LEU A 148 5.16 23.18 -5.18
CA LEU A 148 3.95 23.97 -4.95
C LEU A 148 2.88 23.78 -6.04
N ALA A 149 3.29 23.56 -7.29
CA ALA A 149 2.35 23.26 -8.38
C ALA A 149 1.69 21.88 -8.22
N MET A 150 2.42 20.90 -7.67
CA MET A 150 1.92 19.56 -7.43
C MET A 150 1.08 19.47 -6.14
N PHE A 151 1.48 20.20 -5.09
CA PHE A 151 0.90 20.18 -3.73
C PHE A 151 0.52 21.60 -3.28
N PRO A 152 -0.55 22.19 -3.83
CA PRO A 152 -0.88 23.60 -3.63
C PRO A 152 -1.45 23.92 -2.24
N SER A 153 -1.99 22.95 -1.52
CA SER A 153 -2.60 23.19 -0.19
C SER A 153 -1.61 22.95 0.96
N CYS A 154 -1.83 23.62 2.10
CA CYS A 154 -1.01 23.42 3.30
C CYS A 154 -1.13 21.98 3.82
N GLU A 155 -2.31 21.37 3.77
CA GLU A 155 -2.53 19.98 4.20
C GLU A 155 -1.69 19.00 3.36
N GLU A 156 -1.69 19.16 2.03
CA GLU A 156 -0.86 18.32 1.16
C GLU A 156 0.65 18.55 1.35
N GLN A 157 1.06 19.78 1.69
CA GLN A 157 2.47 20.08 1.99
C GLN A 157 2.91 19.54 3.35
N GLU A 158 2.00 19.42 4.32
CA GLU A 158 2.25 18.75 5.60
C GLU A 158 2.38 17.23 5.42
N GLU A 159 1.54 16.62 4.58
CA GLU A 159 1.60 15.19 4.26
C GLU A 159 2.81 14.84 3.38
N TYR A 160 3.16 15.70 2.42
CA TYR A 160 4.23 15.49 1.46
C TYR A 160 5.14 16.72 1.36
N PRO A 161 6.04 16.93 2.34
CA PRO A 161 6.87 18.12 2.44
C PRO A 161 7.94 18.17 1.35
N PHE A 162 8.47 19.38 1.12
CA PHE A 162 9.45 19.62 0.05
C PHE A 162 10.71 18.76 0.18
N GLU A 163 11.17 18.50 1.41
CA GLU A 163 12.31 17.64 1.68
C GLU A 163 12.09 16.22 1.16
N LEU A 164 10.89 15.67 1.36
CA LEU A 164 10.54 14.32 0.91
C LEU A 164 10.42 14.25 -0.62
N PHE A 165 9.84 15.30 -1.23
CA PHE A 165 9.85 15.48 -2.69
C PHE A 165 11.27 15.47 -3.28
N LEU A 166 12.22 16.13 -2.62
CA LEU A 166 13.63 16.11 -3.04
C LEU A 166 14.29 14.74 -2.86
N GLU A 167 13.96 14.00 -1.78
CA GLU A 167 14.48 12.65 -1.55
C GLU A 167 14.02 11.69 -2.65
N ASP A 168 12.74 11.72 -3.02
CA ASP A 168 12.20 10.87 -4.08
C ASP A 168 12.80 11.19 -5.44
N LEU A 169 12.96 12.48 -5.77
CA LEU A 169 13.64 12.89 -7.00
C LEU A 169 15.09 12.40 -7.06
N ARG A 170 15.82 12.39 -5.93
CA ARG A 170 17.19 11.87 -5.88
C ARG A 170 17.22 10.36 -6.03
N ALA A 171 16.29 9.65 -5.39
CA ALA A 171 16.16 8.21 -5.49
C ALA A 171 15.87 7.76 -6.94
N GLN A 172 15.00 8.46 -7.65
CA GLN A 172 14.67 8.18 -9.05
C GLN A 172 15.81 8.50 -10.02
N ASN A 173 16.65 9.49 -9.71
CA ASN A 173 17.79 9.87 -10.52
C ASN A 173 19.07 9.07 -10.22
N GLY A 174 19.01 8.05 -9.34
CA GLY A 174 20.17 7.23 -8.98
C GLY A 174 21.28 7.98 -8.24
N MET A 175 21.01 9.18 -7.71
CA MET A 175 21.95 9.92 -6.87
C MET A 175 21.89 9.38 -5.44
N SER A 176 22.55 8.25 -5.22
CA SER A 176 22.82 7.73 -3.88
C SER A 176 23.53 8.79 -3.03
N LYS A 177 23.09 8.96 -1.77
CA LYS A 177 23.54 9.92 -0.74
C LYS A 177 25.05 9.91 -0.38
N CYS A 178 25.92 9.28 -1.16
CA CYS A 178 27.36 9.30 -0.97
C CYS A 178 27.97 10.37 -1.88
N ASP A 179 27.89 11.64 -1.50
CA ASP A 179 28.85 12.70 -1.86
C ASP A 179 28.33 14.02 -1.29
N SER A 180 28.62 14.31 -0.02
CA SER A 180 28.80 15.66 0.55
C SER A 180 28.98 15.59 2.07
N PHE A 181 30.14 15.08 2.49
CA PHE A 181 30.83 15.59 3.69
C PHE A 181 32.33 15.52 3.41
N SER A 182 32.85 16.57 2.76
CA SER A 182 34.22 17.07 2.87
C SER A 182 34.28 18.45 2.21
#